data_AF-A0A7C4Y7G1-F1
#
_entry.id   AF-A0A7C4Y7G1-F1
#
_cell.length_a   1.000
_cell.length_b   1.000
_cell.length_c   1.000
_cell.angle_alpha   90.00
_cell.angle_beta   90.00
_cell.angle_gamma   90.00
#
_symmetry.space_group_name_H-M   'P 1'
#
loop_
_entity.id
_entity.type
_entity.pdbx_description
1 polymer ?
#
loop_
_entity_poly.entity_id
_entity_poly.type
_entity_poly.pdbx_seq_one_letter_code
_entity_poly.pdbx_strand_id
1 'polypeptide(L)'
;MKPVKRNIVEGIEHMGSFYRAMPAIANFIEADYNESDLEKAYQDFCNIEQPEEPLPDDHDGYGVWWTIWTLKGKQLSFTICFEKYEGYFGWAIRCPDEETYSKTKEFISSHLRVS
;
A
#
# COMPACT_ATOMS: atom_id res chain seq x y z
N MET A 1 -17.71 24.58 -0.75
CA MET A 1 -17.57 23.44 -1.69
C MET A 1 -17.90 22.16 -0.95
N LYS A 2 -18.69 21.25 -1.53
CA LYS A 2 -18.81 19.89 -0.98
C LYS A 2 -17.43 19.22 -1.09
N PRO A 3 -16.94 18.51 -0.06
CA PRO A 3 -15.69 17.77 -0.17
C PRO A 3 -15.79 16.77 -1.34
N VAL A 4 -14.81 16.84 -2.26
CA VAL A 4 -14.68 15.85 -3.33
C VAL A 4 -14.37 14.52 -2.64
N LYS A 5 -15.28 13.56 -2.76
CA LYS A 5 -15.05 12.18 -2.30
C LYS A 5 -13.78 11.70 -3.00
N ARG A 6 -12.74 11.39 -2.24
CA ARG A 6 -11.49 10.84 -2.80
C ARG A 6 -11.83 9.43 -3.27
N ASN A 7 -11.78 9.19 -4.58
CA ASN A 7 -11.95 7.87 -5.18
C ASN A 7 -10.71 7.01 -4.90
N ILE A 8 -10.47 6.72 -3.63
CA ILE A 8 -9.32 5.95 -3.16
C ILE A 8 -9.85 4.70 -2.48
N VAL A 9 -9.42 3.53 -2.96
CA VAL A 9 -9.63 2.26 -2.29
C VAL A 9 -8.37 2.01 -1.46
N GLU A 10 -8.52 1.88 -0.16
CA GLU A 10 -7.40 1.75 0.78
C GLU A 10 -7.71 0.75 1.90
N GLY A 11 -6.66 0.32 2.58
CA GLY A 11 -6.77 -0.61 3.68
C GLY A 11 -5.43 -0.83 4.37
N ILE A 12 -5.40 -1.81 5.27
CA ILE A 12 -4.25 -2.17 6.08
C ILE A 12 -4.10 -3.69 6.06
N GLU A 13 -2.91 -4.18 5.75
CA GLU A 13 -2.63 -5.61 5.60
C GLU A 13 -1.21 -5.99 6.05
N HIS A 14 -0.99 -7.28 6.27
CA HIS A 14 0.33 -7.84 6.57
C HIS A 14 1.03 -8.32 5.29
N MET A 15 2.37 -8.42 5.27
CA MET A 15 3.12 -8.82 4.05
C MET A 15 2.64 -10.12 3.42
N GLY A 16 2.28 -11.11 4.24
CA GLY A 16 1.76 -12.39 3.76
C GLY A 16 0.50 -12.25 2.90
N SER A 17 -0.37 -11.27 3.18
CA SER A 17 -1.53 -10.96 2.34
C SER A 17 -1.10 -10.38 0.99
N PHE A 18 -0.12 -9.48 0.95
CA PHE A 18 0.36 -8.91 -0.30
C PHE A 18 0.95 -9.98 -1.22
N TYR A 19 1.84 -10.85 -0.74
CA TYR A 19 2.40 -11.92 -1.59
C TYR A 19 1.32 -12.82 -2.21
N ARG A 20 0.27 -13.15 -1.44
CA ARG A 20 -0.86 -13.95 -1.96
C ARG A 20 -1.70 -13.20 -2.99
N ALA A 21 -1.95 -11.91 -2.77
CA ALA A 21 -2.87 -11.13 -3.59
C ALA A 21 -2.21 -10.50 -4.83
N MET A 22 -0.89 -10.25 -4.80
CA MET A 22 -0.22 -9.41 -5.79
C MET A 22 -0.33 -9.92 -7.23
N PRO A 23 -0.25 -11.24 -7.53
CA PRO A 23 -0.45 -11.72 -8.90
C PRO A 23 -1.82 -11.36 -9.47
N ALA A 24 -2.88 -11.46 -8.66
CA ALA A 24 -4.24 -11.11 -9.07
C ALA A 24 -4.41 -9.59 -9.22
N ILE A 25 -3.85 -8.81 -8.29
CA ILE A 25 -3.87 -7.34 -8.34
C ILE A 25 -3.12 -6.83 -9.57
N ALA A 26 -1.94 -7.37 -9.85
CA ALA A 26 -1.13 -7.03 -11.02
C ALA A 26 -1.89 -7.26 -12.32
N ASN A 27 -2.54 -8.42 -12.45
CA ASN A 27 -3.38 -8.72 -13.61
C ASN A 27 -4.58 -7.76 -13.72
N PHE A 28 -5.25 -7.44 -12.60
CA PHE A 28 -6.39 -6.52 -12.59
C PHE A 28 -6.02 -5.11 -13.04
N ILE A 29 -4.86 -4.59 -12.63
CA ILE A 29 -4.40 -3.26 -13.01
C ILE A 29 -3.60 -3.23 -14.32
N GLU A 30 -3.40 -4.37 -14.98
CA GLU A 30 -2.54 -4.53 -16.16
C GLU A 30 -1.08 -4.07 -15.89
N ALA A 31 -0.49 -4.50 -14.77
CA ALA A 31 0.90 -4.23 -14.41
C ALA A 31 1.81 -5.45 -14.65
N ASP A 32 3.08 -5.17 -14.96
CA ASP A 32 4.14 -6.18 -14.93
C ASP A 32 4.63 -6.35 -13.49
N TYR A 33 4.45 -7.55 -12.92
CA TYR A 33 4.77 -7.84 -11.53
C TYR A 33 5.90 -8.85 -11.42
N ASN A 34 6.96 -8.43 -10.74
CA ASN A 34 8.06 -9.27 -10.30
C ASN A 34 8.08 -9.30 -8.77
N GLU A 35 7.81 -10.47 -8.18
CA GLU A 35 7.80 -10.66 -6.73
C GLU A 35 9.14 -10.31 -6.07
N SER A 36 10.26 -10.51 -6.79
CA SER A 36 11.59 -10.18 -6.26
C SER A 36 11.76 -8.68 -6.00
N ASP A 37 11.06 -7.82 -6.74
CA ASP A 37 11.15 -6.37 -6.54
C ASP A 37 10.36 -5.92 -5.30
N LEU A 38 9.22 -6.57 -5.03
CA LEU A 38 8.47 -6.36 -3.79
C LEU A 38 9.23 -6.90 -2.58
N GLU A 39 9.79 -8.11 -2.68
CA GLU A 39 10.63 -8.70 -1.63
C GLU A 39 11.82 -7.79 -1.32
N LYS A 40 12.51 -7.31 -2.35
CA LYS A 40 13.64 -6.39 -2.16
C LYS A 40 13.20 -5.11 -1.44
N ALA A 41 12.10 -4.49 -1.83
CA ALA A 41 11.60 -3.28 -1.18
C ALA A 41 11.26 -3.53 0.29
N TYR A 42 10.67 -4.68 0.61
CA TYR A 42 10.37 -5.07 1.98
C TYR A 42 11.65 -5.34 2.80
N GLN A 43 12.64 -6.02 2.24
CA GLN A 43 13.92 -6.26 2.92
C GLN A 43 14.70 -4.95 3.13
N ASP A 44 14.74 -4.06 2.13
CA ASP A 44 15.35 -2.74 2.26
C ASP A 44 14.70 -1.96 3.41
N PHE A 45 13.36 -2.01 3.54
CA PHE A 45 12.62 -1.44 4.67
C PHE A 45 13.01 -2.07 6.01
N CYS A 46 13.06 -3.40 6.09
CA CYS A 46 13.42 -4.12 7.31
C CYS A 46 14.85 -3.81 7.79
N ASN A 47 15.74 -3.49 6.86
CA ASN A 47 17.14 -3.16 7.12
C ASN A 47 17.39 -1.69 7.49
N ILE A 48 16.35 -0.84 7.50
CA ILE A 48 16.49 0.54 8.00
C ILE A 48 16.85 0.47 9.48
N GLU A 49 18.09 0.89 9.77
CA GLU A 49 18.63 0.96 11.13
C GLU A 49 17.79 1.93 11.95
N GLN A 50 17.23 1.44 13.06
CA GLN A 50 16.49 2.30 13.98
C GLN A 50 17.48 2.87 14.99
N PRO A 51 17.44 4.19 15.24
CA PRO A 51 18.19 4.75 16.34
C PRO A 51 17.74 4.09 17.66
N GLU A 52 18.69 3.87 18.57
CA GLU A 52 18.44 3.24 19.88
C GLU A 52 17.45 4.04 20.74
N GLU A 53 17.35 5.35 20.49
CA GLU A 53 16.37 6.24 21.10
C GLU A 53 15.38 6.76 20.04
N PRO A 54 14.06 6.73 20.31
CA PRO A 54 13.09 7.37 19.43
C PRO A 54 13.42 8.87 19.36
N LEU A 55 13.69 9.38 18.15
CA LEU A 55 13.90 10.81 17.95
C LEU A 55 12.66 11.56 18.47
N PRO A 56 12.84 12.56 19.36
CA PRO A 56 11.73 13.40 19.77
C PRO A 56 11.30 14.23 18.55
N ASP A 57 10.07 14.06 18.09
CA ASP A 57 9.48 14.91 17.06
C ASP A 57 8.16 15.51 17.57
N ASP A 58 8.00 16.81 17.33
CA ASP A 58 7.01 17.72 17.91
C ASP A 58 5.56 17.46 17.42
N HIS A 59 5.33 16.33 16.75
CA HIS A 59 4.11 16.10 15.98
C HIS A 59 3.46 14.72 16.06
N ASP A 60 3.96 13.76 16.87
CA ASP A 60 3.22 12.54 17.34
C ASP A 60 4.15 11.36 17.70
N GLY A 61 5.33 11.59 18.29
CA GLY A 61 5.97 10.61 19.18
C GLY A 61 6.57 9.33 18.57
N TYR A 62 6.62 9.18 17.25
CA TYR A 62 7.40 8.14 16.59
C TYR A 62 8.08 8.74 15.36
N GLY A 63 9.42 8.64 15.27
CA GLY A 63 10.14 8.91 14.03
C GLY A 63 9.66 7.92 12.97
N VAL A 64 8.72 8.34 12.12
CA VAL A 64 8.05 7.46 11.17
C VAL A 64 9.01 7.15 10.02
N TRP A 65 9.74 6.05 10.15
CA TRP A 65 10.49 5.47 9.04
C TRP A 65 9.47 4.81 8.11
N TRP A 66 9.09 5.53 7.06
CA TRP A 66 8.23 4.99 6.02
C TRP A 66 8.98 4.90 4.70
N THR A 67 8.68 3.84 3.94
CA THR A 67 9.06 3.75 2.52
C THR A 67 7.85 3.31 1.72
N ILE A 68 7.86 3.64 0.44
CA ILE A 68 6.74 3.36 -0.47
C ILE A 68 7.21 2.43 -1.56
N TRP A 69 6.40 1.42 -1.85
CA TRP A 69 6.49 0.66 -3.09
C TRP A 69 5.22 0.82 -3.89
N THR A 70 5.36 0.96 -5.20
CA THR A 70 4.23 1.19 -6.11
C THR A 70 4.31 0.27 -7.32
N LEU A 71 3.26 -0.51 -7.52
CA LEU A 71 3.03 -1.26 -8.75
C LEU A 71 2.19 -0.41 -9.70
N LYS A 72 2.78 -0.05 -10.84
CA LYS A 72 2.13 0.79 -11.86
C LYS A 72 1.52 -0.07 -12.95
N GLY A 73 0.20 -0.07 -13.00
CA GLY A 73 -0.57 -0.62 -14.09
C GLY A 73 -0.81 0.39 -15.21
N LYS A 74 -1.62 0.00 -16.18
CA LYS A 74 -1.94 0.82 -17.35
C LYS A 74 -2.74 2.09 -17.00
N GLN A 75 -3.67 1.97 -16.06
CA GLN A 75 -4.53 3.08 -15.60
C GLN A 75 -4.53 3.27 -14.08
N LEU A 76 -4.25 2.21 -13.33
CA LEU A 76 -4.27 2.22 -11.88
C LEU A 76 -2.86 2.00 -11.32
N SER A 77 -2.62 2.44 -10.10
CA SER A 77 -1.40 2.14 -9.36
C SER A 77 -1.76 1.64 -7.97
N PHE A 78 -1.15 0.52 -7.58
CA PHE A 78 -1.26 -0.03 -6.25
C PHE A 78 -0.04 0.39 -5.45
N THR A 79 -0.25 1.04 -4.31
CA THR A 79 0.81 1.58 -3.48
C THR A 79 0.77 0.93 -2.10
N ILE A 80 1.91 0.44 -1.61
CA ILE A 80 2.11 0.00 -0.23
C ILE A 80 2.94 1.08 0.48
N CYS A 81 2.47 1.53 1.63
CA CYS A 81 3.22 2.33 2.58
C CYS A 81 3.77 1.39 3.65
N PHE A 82 5.07 1.11 3.57
CA PHE A 82 5.77 0.39 4.61
C PHE A 82 6.03 1.35 5.77
N GLU A 83 5.26 1.21 6.83
CA GLU A 83 5.43 1.95 8.06
C GLU A 83 5.69 0.96 9.19
N LYS A 84 6.58 1.29 10.12
CA LYS A 84 6.96 0.37 11.19
C LYS A 84 5.97 0.44 12.36
N TYR A 85 4.80 -0.18 12.19
CA TYR A 85 3.81 -0.42 13.26
C TYR A 85 3.26 -1.84 13.22
N GLU A 86 3.37 -2.57 14.34
CA GLU A 86 2.76 -3.90 14.64
C GLU A 86 2.78 -4.98 13.53
N GLY A 87 3.57 -4.82 12.46
CA GLY A 87 3.61 -5.74 11.32
C GLY A 87 2.53 -5.51 10.25
N TYR A 88 1.86 -4.35 10.24
CA TYR A 88 0.84 -3.98 9.27
C TYR A 88 1.26 -2.78 8.42
N PHE A 89 0.83 -2.77 7.17
CA PHE A 89 1.18 -1.75 6.19
C PHE A 89 -0.09 -1.20 5.54
N GLY A 90 -0.14 0.13 5.44
CA GLY A 90 -1.18 0.81 4.69
C GLY A 90 -1.00 0.57 3.20
N TRP A 91 -2.11 0.48 2.45
CA TRP A 91 -2.06 0.40 1.00
C TRP A 91 -3.20 1.20 0.38
N ALA A 92 -3.01 1.65 -0.87
CA ALA A 92 -4.02 2.42 -1.58
C ALA A 92 -3.97 2.26 -3.11
N ILE A 93 -5.13 2.37 -3.75
CA ILE A 93 -5.31 2.59 -5.19
C ILE A 93 -6.15 3.86 -5.39
N ARG A 94 -5.58 4.86 -6.06
CA ARG A 94 -6.33 6.04 -6.51
C ARG A 94 -7.01 5.75 -7.85
N CYS A 95 -8.33 5.89 -7.88
CA CYS A 95 -9.16 5.68 -9.06
C CYS A 95 -9.50 7.03 -9.73
N PRO A 96 -9.58 7.08 -11.08
CA PRO A 96 -9.89 8.30 -11.81
C PRO A 96 -11.34 8.77 -11.65
N ASP A 97 -12.28 7.84 -11.44
CA ASP A 97 -13.73 8.09 -11.39
C ASP A 97 -14.45 7.09 -10.45
N GLU A 98 -15.75 7.32 -10.22
CA GLU A 98 -16.58 6.51 -9.29
C GLU A 98 -16.84 5.10 -9.84
N GLU A 99 -16.90 4.93 -11.17
CA GLU A 99 -17.09 3.62 -11.79
C GLU A 99 -15.87 2.73 -11.53
N THR A 100 -14.68 3.27 -11.80
CA THR A 100 -13.40 2.60 -11.56
C THR A 100 -13.20 2.35 -10.07
N TYR A 101 -13.58 3.30 -9.20
CA TYR A 101 -13.58 3.11 -7.75
C TYR A 101 -14.44 1.91 -7.33
N SER A 102 -15.67 1.84 -7.82
CA SER A 102 -16.61 0.77 -7.44
C SER A 102 -16.10 -0.60 -7.88
N LYS A 103 -15.62 -0.73 -9.12
CA LYS A 103 -15.01 -1.97 -9.64
C LYS A 103 -13.76 -2.36 -8.87
N THR A 104 -12.90 -1.39 -8.58
CA THR A 104 -11.67 -1.62 -7.81
C THR A 104 -12.01 -2.06 -6.39
N LYS A 105 -12.98 -1.43 -5.73
CA LYS A 105 -13.39 -1.80 -4.38
C LYS A 105 -13.95 -3.22 -4.33
N GLU A 106 -14.83 -3.58 -5.26
CA GLU A 106 -15.41 -4.92 -5.35
C GLU A 106 -14.32 -5.98 -5.55
N PHE A 107 -13.42 -5.77 -6.51
CA PHE A 107 -12.32 -6.69 -6.78
C PHE A 107 -11.38 -6.83 -5.57
N ILE A 108 -10.91 -5.71 -5.02
CA ILE A 108 -9.92 -5.72 -3.94
C ILE A 108 -10.50 -6.31 -2.65
N SER A 109 -11.79 -6.09 -2.35
CA SER A 109 -12.44 -6.65 -1.14
C SER A 109 -12.45 -8.19 -1.10
N SER A 110 -12.20 -8.86 -2.23
CA SER A 110 -12.05 -10.32 -2.29
C SER A 110 -10.60 -10.82 -2.11
N HIS A 111 -9.63 -9.91 -2.08
CA HIS A 111 -8.19 -10.22 -2.00
C HIS A 111 -7.50 -9.60 -0.78
N LEU A 112 -7.92 -8.41 -0.36
CA LEU A 112 -7.38 -7.65 0.77
C LEU A 112 -8.52 -7.00 1.56
N ARG A 113 -8.29 -6.71 2.84
CA ARG A 113 -9.22 -5.96 3.67
C ARG A 113 -9.27 -4.49 3.26
N VAL A 114 -10.46 -4.04 2.87
CA VAL A 114 -10.76 -2.63 2.56
C VAL A 114 -11.34 -1.93 3.79
N SER A 115 -10.91 -0.69 4.05
CA SER A 115 -11.40 0.16 5.14
C SER A 115 -12.63 1.01 4.79
#